data_AF-A0A5E4KCN8-F1
#
_entry.id   AF-A0A5E4KCN8-F1
#
_cell.length_a   1.000
_cell.length_b   1.000
_cell.length_c   1.000
_cell.angle_alpha   90.00
_cell.angle_beta   90.00
_cell.angle_gamma   90.00
#
_symmetry.space_group_name_H-M   'P 1'
#
loop_
_entity.id
_entity.type
_entity.pdbx_description
1 polymer ?
#
loop_
_entity_poly.entity_id
_entity_poly.type
_entity_poly.pdbx_seq_one_letter_code
_entity_poly.pdbx_strand_id
1 'polypeptide(L)'
;MSAIIGTGSPVSSDLNLLLQIIVLTALIFGAILCVKKRFIEHSRIMTAVVILNAAGFIFVMAPSLFRYLTSPLEIFSFSFFSTSLHVLAGISAIATGMAFILNKKPLNVRLWMRLSFLLWVTSFILGFLIYLQIAGLV
;
A
#
# COMPACT_ATOMS: atom_id res chain seq x y z
N MET A 1 -8.54 -23.12 5.41
CA MET A 1 -9.85 -22.68 5.93
C MET A 1 -10.25 -21.45 5.14
N SER A 2 -11.47 -21.48 4.60
CA SER A 2 -11.99 -20.73 3.45
C SER A 2 -11.84 -19.20 3.49
N ALA A 3 -11.34 -18.65 2.38
CA ALA A 3 -11.25 -17.24 2.04
C ALA A 3 -12.64 -16.58 1.94
N ILE A 4 -12.73 -15.29 2.31
CA ILE A 4 -13.91 -14.43 2.10
C ILE A 4 -14.14 -14.22 0.59
N ILE A 5 -13.06 -14.20 -0.20
CA ILE A 5 -13.07 -13.98 -1.65
C ILE A 5 -13.12 -15.32 -2.42
N GLY A 6 -13.20 -16.47 -1.73
CA GLY A 6 -13.32 -17.79 -2.36
C GLY A 6 -12.04 -18.33 -2.99
N THR A 7 -10.88 -17.76 -2.67
CA THR A 7 -9.56 -18.21 -3.12
C THR A 7 -8.88 -19.15 -2.09
N GLY A 8 -7.70 -19.69 -2.42
CA GLY A 8 -6.87 -20.46 -1.48
C GLY A 8 -6.18 -19.61 -0.40
N SER A 9 -6.39 -18.30 -0.41
CA SER A 9 -5.67 -17.32 0.42
C SER A 9 -6.17 -17.28 1.87
N PRO A 10 -5.32 -16.95 2.86
CA PRO A 10 -5.76 -16.67 4.23
C PRO A 10 -6.73 -15.48 4.30
N VAL A 11 -7.70 -15.54 5.22
CA VAL A 11 -8.68 -14.46 5.48
C VAL A 11 -8.00 -13.10 5.74
N SER A 12 -6.85 -13.09 6.44
CA SER A 12 -6.09 -11.85 6.68
C SER A 12 -5.63 -11.17 5.40
N SER A 13 -5.29 -11.94 4.37
CA SER A 13 -4.84 -11.43 3.08
C SER A 13 -6.02 -10.86 2.28
N ASP A 14 -7.19 -11.48 2.35
CA ASP A 14 -8.43 -10.94 1.75
C ASP A 14 -8.82 -9.60 2.38
N LEU A 15 -8.83 -9.54 3.71
CA LEU A 15 -9.14 -8.31 4.43
C LEU A 15 -8.12 -7.20 4.13
N ASN A 16 -6.84 -7.56 4.04
CA ASN A 16 -5.81 -6.61 3.66
C ASN A 16 -6.00 -6.11 2.22
N LEU A 17 -6.32 -6.98 1.27
CA LEU A 17 -6.60 -6.57 -0.10
C LEU A 17 -7.79 -5.61 -0.17
N LEU A 18 -8.89 -5.91 0.53
CA LEU A 18 -10.06 -5.03 0.61
C LEU A 18 -9.69 -3.67 1.21
N LEU A 19 -8.90 -3.66 2.29
CA LEU A 19 -8.38 -2.43 2.89
C LEU A 19 -7.56 -1.61 1.88
N GLN A 20 -6.69 -2.26 1.12
CA GLN A 20 -5.86 -1.61 0.10
C GLN A 20 -6.68 -1.05 -1.06
N ILE A 21 -7.77 -1.72 -1.46
CA ILE A 21 -8.72 -1.21 -2.46
C ILE A 21 -9.41 0.06 -1.95
N ILE A 22 -9.83 0.08 -0.68
CA ILE A 22 -10.42 1.27 -0.04
C ILE A 22 -9.41 2.42 -0.01
N VAL A 23 -8.16 2.13 0.39
CA VAL A 23 -7.05 3.10 0.40
C VAL A 23 -6.80 3.68 -1.00
N LEU A 24 -6.71 2.84 -2.03
CA LEU A 24 -6.52 3.28 -3.42
C LEU A 24 -7.68 4.15 -3.91
N THR A 25 -8.91 3.75 -3.61
CA THR A 25 -10.11 4.51 -3.99
C THR A 25 -10.10 5.89 -3.32
N ALA A 26 -9.75 5.95 -2.04
CA ALA A 26 -9.62 7.20 -1.30
C ALA A 26 -8.47 8.08 -1.82
N LEU A 27 -7.34 7.49 -2.26
CA LEU A 27 -6.25 8.22 -2.93
C LEU A 27 -6.72 8.89 -4.22
N ILE A 28 -7.44 8.16 -5.07
CA ILE A 28 -8.01 8.70 -6.31
C ILE A 28 -9.00 9.83 -5.99
N PHE A 29 -9.87 9.62 -5.01
CA PHE A 29 -10.80 10.66 -4.57
C PHE A 29 -10.08 11.91 -4.04
N GLY A 30 -9.02 11.72 -3.25
CA GLY A 30 -8.16 12.81 -2.78
C GLY A 30 -7.50 13.58 -3.92
N ALA A 31 -7.04 12.89 -4.97
CA ALA A 31 -6.49 13.53 -6.17
C ALA A 31 -7.56 14.41 -6.85
N ILE A 32 -8.80 13.92 -6.97
CA ILE A 32 -9.92 14.68 -7.53
C ILE A 32 -10.21 15.94 -6.69
N LEU A 33 -10.20 15.84 -5.36
CA LEU A 33 -10.39 17.00 -4.47
C LEU A 33 -9.29 18.05 -4.67
N CYS A 34 -8.04 17.63 -4.83
CA CYS A 34 -6.92 18.51 -5.11
C CYS A 34 -7.11 19.27 -6.43
N VAL A 35 -7.54 18.59 -7.50
CA VAL A 35 -7.87 19.22 -8.79
C VAL A 35 -9.00 20.23 -8.65
N LYS A 36 -10.01 19.91 -7.82
CA LYS A 36 -11.12 20.82 -7.46
C LYS A 36 -10.72 21.93 -6.48
N LYS A 37 -9.43 22.06 -6.13
CA LYS A 37 -8.88 23.05 -5.16
C LYS A 37 -9.46 22.94 -3.74
N ARG A 38 -10.04 21.79 -3.39
CA ARG A 38 -10.58 21.48 -2.05
C ARG A 38 -9.48 20.93 -1.14
N PHE A 39 -8.51 21.78 -0.81
CA PHE A 39 -7.26 21.36 -0.16
C PHE A 39 -7.43 20.92 1.29
N ILE A 40 -8.41 21.47 2.01
CA ILE A 40 -8.69 21.10 3.41
C ILE A 40 -9.23 19.68 3.46
N GLU A 41 -10.22 19.37 2.63
CA GLU A 41 -10.82 18.04 2.53
C GLU A 41 -9.83 17.03 1.98
N HIS A 42 -9.05 17.40 0.97
CA HIS A 42 -7.92 16.59 0.50
C HIS A 42 -6.99 16.21 1.66
N SER A 43 -6.52 17.20 2.43
CA SER A 43 -5.59 16.97 3.55
C SER A 43 -6.18 16.02 4.60
N ARG A 44 -7.45 16.22 4.98
CA ARG A 44 -8.14 15.35 5.94
C ARG A 44 -8.24 13.91 5.46
N ILE A 45 -8.66 13.69 4.20
CA ILE A 45 -8.79 12.35 3.64
C ILE A 45 -7.42 11.69 3.48
N MET A 46 -6.42 12.40 2.96
CA MET A 46 -5.07 11.84 2.81
C MET A 46 -4.45 11.49 4.17
N THR A 47 -4.70 12.29 5.21
CA THR A 47 -4.26 11.98 6.57
C THR A 47 -4.88 10.67 7.06
N ALA A 48 -6.20 10.51 6.90
CA ALA A 48 -6.89 9.28 7.26
C ALA A 48 -6.36 8.07 6.46
N VAL A 49 -6.09 8.23 5.16
CA VAL A 49 -5.53 7.19 4.30
C VAL A 49 -4.16 6.72 4.77
N VAL A 50 -3.24 7.64 5.06
CA VAL A 50 -1.89 7.29 5.51
C VAL A 50 -1.95 6.58 6.87
N ILE A 51 -2.77 7.07 7.80
CA ILE A 51 -2.94 6.43 9.12
C ILE A 51 -3.53 5.03 8.97
N LEU A 52 -4.58 4.89 8.15
CA LEU A 52 -5.24 3.60 7.92
C LEU A 52 -4.28 2.60 7.28
N ASN A 53 -3.49 3.02 6.29
CA ASN A 53 -2.50 2.16 5.67
C ASN A 53 -1.35 1.81 6.63
N ALA A 54 -0.88 2.77 7.44
CA ALA A 54 0.15 2.51 8.45
C ALA A 54 -0.33 1.50 9.50
N ALA A 55 -1.59 1.57 9.91
CA ALA A 55 -2.21 0.56 10.77
C ALA A 55 -2.26 -0.81 10.06
N GLY A 56 -2.72 -0.87 8.81
CA GLY A 56 -2.70 -2.10 8.02
C GLY A 56 -1.30 -2.70 7.88
N PHE A 57 -0.29 -1.86 7.72
CA PHE A 57 1.11 -2.27 7.71
C PHE A 57 1.52 -2.89 9.06
N ILE A 58 1.30 -2.19 10.18
CA ILE A 58 1.71 -2.66 11.51
C ILE A 58 1.02 -3.99 11.88
N PHE A 59 -0.28 -4.10 11.64
CA PHE A 59 -1.07 -5.23 12.12
C PHE A 59 -1.12 -6.42 11.17
N VAL A 60 -0.91 -6.22 9.86
CA VAL A 60 -1.07 -7.29 8.86
C VAL A 60 0.19 -7.51 8.04
N MET A 61 0.70 -6.46 7.39
CA MET A 61 1.82 -6.63 6.45
C MET A 61 3.14 -6.91 7.14
N ALA A 62 3.47 -6.19 8.23
CA ALA A 62 4.74 -6.35 8.94
C ALA A 62 4.88 -7.75 9.57
N PRO A 63 3.87 -8.31 10.27
CA PRO A 63 3.92 -9.70 10.72
C PRO A 63 4.05 -10.70 9.55
N SER A 64 3.36 -10.44 8.44
CA SER A 64 3.47 -11.30 7.24
C SER A 64 4.86 -11.25 6.62
N LEU A 65 5.46 -10.07 6.53
CA LEU A 65 6.82 -9.87 6.05
C LEU A 65 7.83 -10.55 6.97
N PHE A 66 7.65 -10.47 8.29
CA PHE A 66 8.52 -11.17 9.24
C PHE A 66 8.48 -12.68 9.01
N ARG A 67 7.27 -13.27 8.90
CA ARG A 67 7.12 -14.70 8.58
C ARG A 67 7.75 -15.08 7.24
N TYR A 68 7.60 -14.22 6.22
CA TYR A 68 8.22 -14.42 4.91
C TYR A 68 9.75 -14.46 5.04
N LEU A 69 10.35 -13.49 5.73
CA LEU A 69 11.81 -13.40 5.91
C LEU A 69 12.41 -14.50 6.79
N THR A 70 11.63 -15.08 7.71
CA THR A 70 12.08 -16.20 8.55
C THR A 70 11.85 -17.57 7.93
N SER A 71 11.11 -17.65 6.82
CA SER A 71 10.89 -18.90 6.08
C SER A 71 12.04 -19.14 5.11
N PRO A 72 12.28 -20.39 4.66
CA PRO A 72 13.23 -20.65 3.58
C PRO A 72 12.89 -19.82 2.34
N LEU A 73 13.76 -18.88 1.99
CA LEU A 73 13.57 -17.97 0.87
C LEU A 73 14.21 -18.54 -0.39
N GLU A 74 13.41 -18.67 -1.45
CA GLU A 74 13.94 -18.88 -2.80
C GLU A 74 14.40 -17.54 -3.38
N ILE A 75 15.68 -17.23 -3.18
CA ILE A 75 16.31 -16.02 -3.69
C ILE A 75 16.24 -16.03 -5.22
N PHE A 76 15.98 -14.86 -5.83
CA PHE A 76 15.79 -14.68 -7.27
C PHE A 76 14.53 -15.33 -7.86
N SER A 77 13.63 -15.87 -7.03
CA SER A 77 12.30 -16.25 -7.48
C SER A 77 11.46 -15.03 -7.88
N PHE A 78 10.41 -15.25 -8.67
CA PHE A 78 9.44 -14.20 -9.00
C PHE A 78 8.81 -13.59 -7.73
N SER A 79 8.47 -14.43 -6.75
CA SER A 79 7.93 -14.02 -5.44
C SER A 79 8.92 -13.17 -4.63
N PHE A 80 10.22 -13.45 -4.73
CA PHE A 80 11.26 -12.63 -4.10
C PHE A 80 11.31 -11.22 -4.68
N PHE A 81 11.30 -11.09 -6.01
CA PHE A 81 11.31 -9.79 -6.67
C PHE A 81 10.02 -9.01 -6.44
N SER A 82 8.85 -9.63 -6.59
CA SER A 82 7.55 -8.97 -6.36
C SER A 82 7.44 -8.44 -4.93
N THR A 83 7.80 -9.26 -3.94
CA THR A 83 7.77 -8.90 -2.51
C THR A 83 8.76 -7.78 -2.20
N SER A 84 10.00 -7.89 -2.69
CA SER A 84 11.03 -6.87 -2.44
C SER A 84 10.66 -5.50 -3.01
N LEU A 85 10.18 -5.48 -4.26
CA LEU A 85 9.72 -4.24 -4.90
C LEU A 85 8.49 -3.66 -4.18
N HIS A 86 7.55 -4.52 -3.74
CA HIS A 86 6.37 -4.08 -2.99
C HIS A 86 6.75 -3.40 -1.69
N VAL A 87 7.67 -4.00 -0.93
CA VAL A 87 8.15 -3.48 0.36
C VAL A 87 8.84 -2.13 0.16
N LEU A 88 9.73 -2.01 -0.84
CA LEU A 88 10.43 -0.75 -1.14
C LEU A 88 9.46 0.36 -1.55
N ALA A 89 8.52 0.06 -2.44
CA ALA A 89 7.50 1.01 -2.88
C ALA A 89 6.57 1.41 -1.71
N GLY A 90 6.13 0.45 -0.92
CA GLY A 90 5.21 0.66 0.21
C GLY A 90 5.82 1.48 1.34
N ILE A 91 7.05 1.18 1.75
CA ILE A 91 7.76 1.97 2.78
C ILE A 91 7.97 3.40 2.27
N SER A 92 8.37 3.57 1.01
CA SER A 92 8.56 4.89 0.41
C SER A 92 7.24 5.68 0.32
N ALA A 93 6.12 5.00 0.01
CA ALA A 93 4.79 5.59 -0.02
C ALA A 93 4.35 6.08 1.38
N ILE A 94 4.50 5.24 2.41
CA ILE A 94 4.20 5.60 3.81
C ILE A 94 5.09 6.74 4.28
N ALA A 95 6.41 6.67 4.02
CA ALA A 95 7.36 7.69 4.43
C ALA A 95 7.05 9.05 3.81
N THR A 96 6.76 9.10 2.51
CA THR A 96 6.38 10.35 1.82
C THR A 96 5.04 10.89 2.33
N GLY A 97 4.03 10.02 2.52
CA GLY A 97 2.75 10.41 3.10
C GLY A 97 2.88 10.99 4.52
N MET A 98 3.69 10.35 5.37
CA MET A 98 3.96 10.80 6.73
C MET A 98 4.70 12.14 6.75
N ALA A 99 5.69 12.34 5.86
CA ALA A 99 6.39 13.61 5.72
C ALA A 99 5.42 14.76 5.39
N PHE A 100 4.43 14.53 4.52
CA PHE A 100 3.41 15.54 4.21
C PHE A 100 2.53 15.87 5.43
N ILE A 101 2.09 14.86 6.19
CA ILE A 101 1.28 15.06 7.41
C ILE A 101 2.05 15.83 8.49
N LEU A 102 3.34 15.53 8.65
CA LEU A 102 4.23 16.23 9.59
C LEU A 102 4.69 17.61 9.09
N ASN A 103 4.11 18.12 8.01
CA ASN A 103 4.50 19.37 7.36
C ASN A 103 5.99 19.46 6.93
N LYS A 104 6.68 18.33 6.76
CA LYS A 104 8.05 18.25 6.22
C LYS A 104 8.01 18.27 4.70
N LYS A 105 7.56 19.39 4.13
CA LYS A 105 7.31 19.53 2.70
C LYS A 105 8.62 19.76 1.94
N PRO A 106 8.88 19.03 0.85
CA PRO A 106 10.02 19.28 0.00
C PRO A 106 9.82 20.54 -0.86
N LEU A 107 10.91 21.08 -1.41
CA LEU A 107 10.90 22.30 -2.23
C LEU A 107 9.90 22.22 -3.40
N ASN A 108 9.82 21.07 -4.08
CA ASN A 108 8.90 20.85 -5.20
C ASN A 108 7.70 19.98 -4.79
N VAL A 109 6.79 20.56 -4.01
CA VAL A 109 5.57 19.90 -3.50
C VAL A 109 4.80 19.16 -4.60
N ARG A 110 4.63 19.78 -5.77
CA ARG A 110 3.84 19.20 -6.88
C ARG A 110 4.48 17.94 -7.44
N LEU A 111 5.79 17.93 -7.63
CA LEU A 111 6.52 16.74 -8.09
C LEU A 111 6.40 15.62 -7.05
N TRP A 112 6.66 15.92 -5.78
CA TRP A 112 6.64 14.93 -4.70
C TRP A 112 5.25 14.35 -4.44
N MET A 113 4.18 15.13 -4.64
CA MET A 113 2.82 14.59 -4.59
C MET A 113 2.56 13.59 -5.73
N ARG A 114 3.03 13.88 -6.96
CA ARG A 114 2.90 12.95 -8.10
C ARG A 114 3.70 11.67 -7.87
N LEU A 115 4.94 11.80 -7.42
CA LEU A 115 5.79 10.66 -7.09
C LEU A 115 5.20 9.83 -5.96
N SER A 116 4.69 10.47 -4.90
CA SER A 116 4.00 9.76 -3.82
C SER A 116 2.82 8.98 -4.37
N PHE A 117 1.93 9.62 -5.14
CA PHE A 117 0.79 8.93 -5.77
C PHE A 117 1.23 7.72 -6.62
N LEU A 118 2.28 7.86 -7.44
CA LEU A 118 2.83 6.75 -8.23
C LEU A 118 3.39 5.62 -7.36
N LEU A 119 4.05 5.94 -6.23
CA LEU A 119 4.52 4.94 -5.27
C LEU A 119 3.36 4.17 -4.65
N TRP A 120 2.29 4.87 -4.25
CA TRP A 120 1.09 4.24 -3.70
C TRP A 120 0.41 3.30 -4.71
N VAL A 121 0.23 3.75 -5.96
CA VAL A 121 -0.36 2.93 -7.03
C VAL A 121 0.53 1.73 -7.36
N THR A 122 1.83 1.94 -7.51
CA THR A 122 2.80 0.85 -7.77
C THR A 122 2.79 -0.17 -6.63
N SER A 123 2.80 0.30 -5.39
CA SER A 123 2.73 -0.57 -4.22
C SER A 123 1.44 -1.40 -4.21
N PHE A 124 0.29 -0.79 -4.52
CA PHE A 124 -0.97 -1.52 -4.65
C PHE A 124 -0.90 -2.63 -5.72
N ILE A 125 -0.41 -2.32 -6.92
CA ILE A 125 -0.31 -3.30 -8.02
C ILE A 125 0.56 -4.49 -7.60
N LEU A 126 1.71 -4.23 -6.98
CA LEU A 126 2.60 -5.28 -6.49
C LEU A 126 1.96 -6.07 -5.34
N GLY A 127 1.21 -5.42 -4.45
CA GLY A 127 0.47 -6.08 -3.36
C GLY A 127 -0.64 -6.99 -3.90
N PHE A 128 -1.34 -6.55 -4.94
CA PHE A 128 -2.33 -7.37 -5.65
C PHE A 128 -1.67 -8.58 -6.33
N LEU A 129 -0.50 -8.40 -6.94
CA LEU A 129 0.28 -9.50 -7.51
C LEU A 129 0.68 -10.54 -6.45
N ILE A 130 1.14 -10.10 -5.28
CA ILE A 130 1.46 -10.99 -4.15
C ILE A 130 0.21 -11.73 -3.66
N TYR A 131 -0.95 -11.06 -3.63
CA TYR A 131 -2.21 -11.73 -3.30
C TYR A 131 -2.53 -12.86 -4.28
N LEU A 132 -2.35 -12.64 -5.59
CA LEU A 132 -2.55 -13.67 -6.61
C LEU A 132 -1.58 -14.86 -6.43
N GLN A 133 -0.32 -14.58 -6.09
CA GLN A 133 0.68 -15.62 -5.77
C GLN A 133 0.25 -16.47 -4.58
N ILE A 134 -0.17 -15.83 -3.47
CA ILE A 134 -0.65 -16.51 -2.27
C ILE A 134 -1.94 -17.31 -2.56
N ALA A 135 -2.78 -16.81 -3.46
CA ALA A 135 -4.00 -17.49 -3.90
C ALA A 135 -3.74 -18.67 -4.85
N GLY A 136 -2.50 -18.85 -5.34
CA GLY A 136 -2.13 -19.89 -6.30
C GLY A 136 -2.63 -19.63 -7.72
N LEU A 137 -2.84 -18.36 -8.08
CA LEU A 137 -3.37 -17.96 -9.40
C LEU A 137 -2.27 -17.56 -10.40
N VAL A 138 -1.05 -17.27 -9.91
CA VAL A 138 0.16 -16.97 -10.68
C VAL A 138 1.36 -17.47 -9.90
#